data_AF-A0AAD6D0U9-F1
#
_entry.id   AF-A0AAD6D0U9-F1
#
_cell.length_a   1.000
_cell.length_b   1.000
_cell.length_c   1.000
_cell.angle_alpha   90.00
_cell.angle_beta   90.00
_cell.angle_gamma   90.00
#
_symmetry.space_group_name_H-M   'P 1'
#
loop_
_entity.id
_entity.type
_entity.pdbx_description
1 polymer ?
#
loop_
_entity_poly.entity_id
_entity_poly.type
_entity_poly.pdbx_seq_one_letter_code
_entity_poly.pdbx_strand_id
1 'polypeptide(L)'
;MVTGGTKALHTVTPVEIQVAGEKAFTESVGTIQIRLRLDDKEYDCVSHSRFISRLNKTAQGWKLVSLVVIYDRDSLVPTMPAVSSLDFAFDFKSIRDSYKCLSWVMSQRGFQIDQTLPGTDDPDSVTKLMDEGHTWLSRSDI
;
A
#
# COMPACT_ATOMS: atom_id res chain seq x y z
N MET A 1 16.91 10.04 11.41
CA MET A 1 16.36 9.78 10.06
C MET A 1 16.68 8.35 9.71
N VAL A 2 15.71 7.54 9.34
CA VAL A 2 16.00 6.20 8.81
C VAL A 2 16.79 6.38 7.51
N THR A 3 18.07 6.03 7.52
CA THR A 3 18.88 5.89 6.32
C THR A 3 18.36 4.66 5.57
N GLY A 4 17.47 4.86 4.61
CA GLY A 4 16.85 3.77 3.86
C GLY A 4 15.46 4.08 3.30
N GLY A 5 15.26 5.26 2.70
CA GLY A 5 13.99 5.61 2.06
C GLY A 5 13.98 5.19 0.58
N THR A 6 12.88 4.61 0.13
CA THR A 6 12.59 4.41 -1.30
C THR A 6 11.89 5.65 -1.84
N LYS A 7 12.41 6.25 -2.93
CA LYS A 7 11.67 7.28 -3.66
C LYS A 7 10.44 6.62 -4.29
N ALA A 8 9.26 7.00 -3.78
CA ALA A 8 7.96 6.55 -4.26
C ALA A 8 7.03 7.76 -4.37
N LEU A 9 6.23 7.80 -5.43
CA LEU A 9 5.13 8.74 -5.58
C LEU A 9 3.85 8.05 -5.10
N HIS A 10 3.09 8.72 -4.24
CA HIS A 10 1.80 8.25 -3.79
C HIS A 10 0.72 9.16 -4.36
N THR A 11 -0.23 8.61 -5.10
CA THR A 11 -1.50 9.30 -5.34
C THR A 11 -2.47 8.84 -4.27
N VAL A 12 -3.06 9.76 -3.53
CA VAL A 12 -4.10 9.43 -2.54
C VAL A 12 -5.31 10.28 -2.88
N THR A 13 -6.40 9.62 -3.22
CA THR A 13 -7.67 10.27 -3.49
C THR A 13 -8.60 10.05 -2.31
N PRO A 14 -9.26 11.10 -1.79
CA PRO A 14 -10.22 10.91 -0.72
C PRO A 14 -11.41 10.12 -1.25
N VAL A 15 -11.74 9.02 -0.59
CA VAL A 15 -12.98 8.28 -0.82
C VAL A 15 -13.45 7.71 0.51
N GLU A 16 -14.48 8.35 1.07
CA GLU A 16 -15.14 8.02 2.34
C GLU A 16 -14.37 8.31 3.66
N ILE A 17 -15.05 9.06 4.54
CA ILE A 17 -14.63 9.31 5.92
C ILE A 17 -15.84 9.15 6.83
N GLN A 18 -15.69 8.36 7.89
CA GLN A 18 -16.66 8.20 8.96
C GLN A 18 -16.09 8.82 10.23
N VAL A 19 -16.85 9.72 10.88
CA VAL A 19 -16.42 10.47 12.07
C VAL A 19 -17.32 10.14 13.25
N ALA A 20 -16.74 9.80 14.40
CA ALA A 20 -17.43 9.53 15.66
C ALA A 20 -16.72 10.26 16.81
N GLY A 21 -17.27 11.41 17.22
CA GLY A 21 -16.68 12.26 18.25
C GLY A 21 -15.29 12.77 17.84
N GLU A 22 -14.27 12.35 18.59
CA GLU A 22 -12.87 12.69 18.31
C GLU A 22 -12.16 11.68 17.40
N LYS A 23 -12.82 10.59 17.01
CA LYS A 23 -12.26 9.56 16.13
C LYS A 23 -12.76 9.70 14.69
N ALA A 24 -11.92 9.35 13.73
CA ALA A 24 -12.30 9.17 12.33
C ALA A 24 -11.67 7.92 11.74
N PHE A 25 -12.42 7.23 10.89
CA PHE A 25 -11.98 6.09 10.10
C PHE A 25 -12.17 6.43 8.62
N THR A 26 -11.12 6.24 7.82
CA THR A 26 -11.13 6.59 6.40
C THR A 26 -10.69 5.42 5.56
N GLU A 27 -11.33 5.28 4.42
CA GLU A 27 -10.77 4.58 3.27
C GLU A 27 -10.29 5.64 2.28
N SER A 28 -9.36 5.31 1.39
CA SER A 28 -8.91 6.21 0.34
C SER A 28 -8.31 5.35 -0.75
N VAL A 29 -8.65 5.62 -2.00
CA VAL A 29 -8.08 4.87 -3.12
C VAL A 29 -6.84 5.60 -3.60
N GLY A 30 -5.83 4.86 -4.02
CA GLY A 30 -4.63 5.46 -4.54
C GLY A 30 -3.67 4.51 -5.21
N THR A 31 -2.47 5.01 -5.46
CA THR A 31 -1.40 4.23 -6.06
C THR A 31 -0.08 4.50 -5.36
N ILE A 32 0.77 3.48 -5.32
CA ILE A 32 2.19 3.57 -4.97
C ILE A 32 2.97 3.37 -6.26
N GLN A 33 3.75 4.37 -6.64
CA GLN A 33 4.48 4.39 -7.90
C GLN A 33 5.98 4.47 -7.64
N ILE A 34 6.72 3.50 -8.15
CA ILE A 34 8.17 3.42 -7.99
C ILE A 34 8.80 3.24 -9.36
N ARG A 35 9.64 4.20 -9.74
CA ARG A 35 10.56 4.05 -10.86
C ARG A 35 11.84 3.37 -10.39
N LEU A 36 12.29 2.39 -11.15
CA LEU A 36 13.57 1.72 -10.91
C LEU A 36 14.32 1.48 -12.22
N ARG A 37 15.64 1.41 -12.10
CA ARG A 37 16.54 1.01 -13.17
C ARG A 37 17.12 -0.35 -12.83
N LEU A 38 17.06 -1.26 -13.79
CA LEU A 38 17.68 -2.58 -13.75
C LEU A 38 18.60 -2.63 -14.96
N ASP A 39 19.89 -2.80 -14.70
CA ASP A 39 20.94 -2.58 -15.69
C ASP A 39 20.78 -1.22 -16.39
N ASP A 40 20.62 -1.21 -17.73
CA ASP A 40 20.42 -0.01 -18.54
C ASP A 40 18.95 0.24 -18.93
N LYS A 41 18.01 -0.48 -18.31
CA LYS A 41 16.57 -0.41 -18.62
C LYS A 41 15.80 0.20 -17.45
N GLU A 42 14.83 1.05 -17.77
CA GLU A 42 13.99 1.73 -16.79
C GLU A 42 12.57 1.18 -16.79
N TYR A 43 12.06 0.92 -15.60
CA TYR A 43 10.74 0.34 -15.37
C TYR A 43 9.95 1.21 -14.38
N ASP A 44 8.63 1.24 -14.56
CA ASP A 44 7.69 1.78 -13.60
C ASP A 44 6.89 0.65 -12.96
N CYS A 45 6.90 0.63 -11.63
CA CYS A 45 5.99 -0.17 -10.83
C CYS A 45 4.83 0.69 -10.36
N VAL A 46 3.60 0.23 -10.57
CA VAL A 46 2.38 0.86 -10.07
C VAL A 46 1.60 -0.16 -9.28
N SER A 47 1.44 0.06 -7.98
CA SER A 47 0.55 -0.71 -7.12
C SER A 47 -0.72 0.10 -6.88
N HIS A 48 -1.87 -0.49 -7.19
CA HIS A 48 -3.19 0.04 -6.87
C HIS A 48 -3.59 -0.45 -5.48
N SER A 49 -4.05 0.48 -4.64
CA SER A 49 -4.27 0.17 -3.24
C SER A 49 -5.35 1.03 -2.60
N ARG A 50 -5.83 0.57 -1.44
CA ARG A 50 -6.73 1.30 -0.54
C ARG A 50 -6.02 1.60 0.77
N PHE A 51 -6.00 2.87 1.15
CA PHE A 51 -5.33 3.41 2.32
C PHE A 51 -6.34 3.54 3.46
N ILE A 52 -6.24 2.64 4.43
CA ILE A 52 -7.14 2.54 5.57
C ILE A 52 -6.53 3.28 6.75
N SER A 53 -7.11 4.41 7.13
CA SER A 53 -6.56 5.24 8.21
C SER A 53 -7.50 5.35 9.40
N ARG A 54 -6.91 5.33 10.59
CA ARG A 54 -7.56 5.75 11.83
C ARG A 54 -6.96 7.09 12.23
N LEU A 55 -7.81 8.05 12.59
CA LEU A 55 -7.38 9.38 13.00
C LEU A 55 -8.04 9.75 14.33
N ASN A 56 -7.30 10.49 15.16
CA ASN A 56 -7.83 11.04 16.41
C ASN A 56 -7.68 12.57 16.39
N LYS A 57 -8.69 13.27 16.91
CA LYS A 57 -8.69 14.71 17.04
C LYS A 57 -7.93 15.09 18.30
N THR A 58 -7.03 16.05 18.16
CA THR A 58 -6.26 16.63 19.27
C THR A 58 -6.51 18.13 19.33
N ALA A 59 -6.03 18.80 20.37
CA ALA A 59 -6.04 20.26 20.43
C ALA A 59 -5.31 20.93 19.24
N GLN A 60 -4.38 20.21 18.58
CA GLN A 60 -3.64 20.66 17.40
C GLN A 60 -4.23 20.11 16.08
N GLY A 61 -5.48 19.64 16.10
CA GLY A 61 -6.17 19.06 14.95
C GLY A 61 -6.07 17.55 14.84
N TRP A 62 -6.47 17.00 13.70
CA TRP A 62 -6.45 15.56 13.44
C TRP A 62 -5.02 15.02 13.34
N LYS A 63 -4.80 13.85 13.95
CA LYS A 63 -3.54 13.09 13.91
C LYS A 63 -3.80 11.68 13.41
N LEU A 64 -2.87 11.17 12.62
CA LEU A 64 -2.89 9.79 12.14
C LEU A 64 -2.54 8.84 13.29
N VAL A 65 -3.46 7.94 13.63
CA VAL A 65 -3.26 6.88 14.62
C VAL A 65 -2.64 5.65 13.94
N SER A 66 -3.19 5.26 12.79
CA SER A 66 -2.67 4.17 11.97
C SER A 66 -2.98 4.39 10.51
N LEU A 67 -2.12 3.85 9.64
CA LEU A 67 -2.34 3.73 8.21
C LEU A 67 -1.97 2.30 7.81
N VAL A 68 -2.94 1.55 7.31
CA VAL A 68 -2.76 0.20 6.77
C VAL A 68 -3.18 0.23 5.30
N VAL A 69 -2.47 -0.52 4.46
CA VAL A 69 -2.76 -0.58 3.03
C VAL A 69 -3.40 -1.91 2.71
N ILE A 70 -4.51 -1.88 1.97
CA ILE A 70 -5.03 -3.04 1.26
C ILE A 70 -4.52 -2.97 -0.16
N TYR A 71 -3.81 -4.00 -0.59
CA TYR A 71 -3.27 -4.08 -1.95
C TYR A 71 -4.28 -4.74 -2.87
N ASP A 72 -4.55 -4.14 -4.03
CA ASP A 72 -5.56 -4.67 -4.95
C ASP A 72 -4.94 -5.38 -6.15
N ARG A 73 -3.89 -4.80 -6.72
CA ARG A 73 -3.11 -5.33 -7.85
C ARG A 73 -1.90 -4.44 -8.10
N ASP A 74 -0.91 -4.96 -8.80
CA ASP A 74 0.21 -4.16 -9.27
C ASP A 74 0.66 -4.54 -10.68
N SER A 75 1.51 -3.68 -11.24
CA SER A 75 2.19 -3.91 -12.50
C SER A 75 3.63 -3.42 -12.42
N LEU A 76 4.48 -4.01 -13.26
CA LEU A 76 5.85 -3.59 -13.48
C LEU A 76 6.08 -3.58 -14.99
N VAL A 77 6.21 -2.40 -15.56
CA VAL A 77 6.26 -2.20 -17.02
C VAL A 77 7.52 -1.42 -17.40
N PRO A 78 8.16 -1.74 -18.54
CA PRO A 78 9.19 -0.88 -19.09
C PRO A 78 8.64 0.51 -19.40
N THR A 79 9.42 1.54 -19.15
CA THR A 79 9.06 2.93 -19.49
C THR A 79 9.09 3.20 -21.00
N MET A 80 9.87 2.40 -21.73
CA MET A 80 10.00 2.48 -23.19
C MET A 80 9.43 1.21 -23.85
N PRO A 81 8.41 1.31 -24.72
CA PRO A 81 7.76 0.14 -25.33
C PRO A 81 8.67 -0.77 -26.16
N ALA A 82 9.81 -0.26 -26.63
CA ALA A 82 10.79 -1.03 -27.41
C ALA A 82 11.52 -2.10 -26.56
N VAL A 83 11.43 -2.01 -25.23
CA VAL A 83 11.95 -3.02 -24.32
C VAL A 83 10.87 -4.07 -24.13
N SER A 84 10.97 -5.20 -24.84
CA SER A 84 9.91 -6.23 -24.88
C SER A 84 10.05 -7.34 -23.84
N SER A 85 11.23 -7.50 -23.22
CA SER A 85 11.51 -8.57 -22.27
C SER A 85 11.81 -8.04 -20.86
N LEU A 86 11.20 -8.67 -19.86
CA LEU A 86 11.70 -8.65 -18.50
C LEU A 86 12.98 -9.48 -18.50
N ASP A 87 14.14 -8.82 -18.41
CA ASP A 87 15.45 -9.49 -18.44
C ASP A 87 15.89 -9.99 -17.06
N PHE A 88 14.97 -10.02 -16.09
CA PHE A 88 15.21 -10.53 -14.75
C PHE A 88 14.36 -11.77 -14.47
N ALA A 89 14.96 -12.72 -13.76
CA ALA A 89 14.22 -13.84 -13.20
C ALA A 89 13.30 -13.32 -12.09
N PHE A 90 12.00 -13.58 -12.24
CA PHE A 90 11.01 -13.28 -11.22
C PHE A 90 10.37 -14.59 -10.76
N ASP A 91 10.54 -14.94 -9.50
CA ASP A 91 9.81 -16.07 -8.91
C ASP A 91 8.43 -15.60 -8.44
N PHE A 92 7.43 -15.80 -9.28
CA PHE A 92 6.05 -15.43 -8.96
C PHE A 92 5.40 -16.42 -7.99
N LYS A 93 5.98 -17.60 -7.74
CA LYS A 93 5.28 -18.68 -7.00
C LYS A 93 5.20 -18.45 -5.50
N SER A 94 6.03 -17.55 -4.97
CA SER A 94 6.21 -17.37 -3.53
C SER A 94 5.65 -16.06 -2.97
N ILE A 95 4.99 -15.24 -3.80
CA ILE A 95 4.54 -13.89 -3.42
C ILE A 95 3.03 -13.74 -3.65
N ARG A 96 2.37 -13.04 -2.72
CA ARG A 96 0.95 -12.67 -2.80
C ARG A 96 0.63 -11.88 -4.06
N ASP A 97 -0.45 -12.25 -4.75
CA ASP A 97 -0.75 -11.81 -6.10
C ASP A 97 -1.08 -10.31 -6.19
N SER A 98 -1.66 -9.75 -5.11
CA SER A 98 -2.11 -8.36 -5.04
C SER A 98 -0.98 -7.33 -4.91
N TYR A 99 0.23 -7.75 -4.52
CA TYR A 99 1.41 -6.88 -4.34
C TYR A 99 2.73 -7.56 -4.73
N LYS A 100 2.70 -8.47 -5.72
CA LYS A 100 3.89 -9.22 -6.14
C LYS A 100 4.97 -8.36 -6.76
N CYS A 101 4.62 -7.47 -7.69
CA CYS A 101 5.58 -6.60 -8.36
C CYS A 101 6.20 -5.62 -7.35
N LEU A 102 5.38 -5.02 -6.50
CA LEU A 102 5.83 -4.11 -5.46
C LEU A 102 6.75 -4.81 -4.47
N SER A 103 6.39 -6.02 -4.02
CA SER A 103 7.25 -6.83 -3.14
C SER A 103 8.62 -7.07 -3.73
N TRP A 104 8.65 -7.45 -5.00
CA TRP A 104 9.88 -7.69 -5.71
C TRP A 104 10.71 -6.42 -5.91
N VAL A 105 10.08 -5.30 -6.29
CA VAL A 105 10.78 -4.00 -6.41
C VAL A 105 11.40 -3.58 -5.07
N MET A 106 10.71 -3.84 -3.97
CA MET A 106 11.20 -3.57 -2.62
C MET A 106 12.34 -4.52 -2.22
N SER A 107 12.32 -5.77 -2.66
CA SER A 107 13.41 -6.72 -2.43
C SER A 107 14.69 -6.35 -3.17
N GLN A 108 14.59 -5.76 -4.37
CA GLN A 108 15.76 -5.18 -5.08
C GLN A 108 16.42 -4.04 -4.29
N ARG A 109 15.73 -3.50 -3.28
CA ARG A 109 16.21 -2.41 -2.40
C ARG A 109 16.54 -2.89 -0.99
N GLY A 110 16.60 -4.21 -0.78
CA GLY A 110 16.94 -4.83 0.50
C GLY A 110 15.79 -4.94 1.51
N PHE A 111 14.54 -4.70 1.10
CA PHE A 111 13.37 -4.86 1.97
C PHE A 111 12.75 -6.25 1.79
N GLN A 112 12.33 -6.85 2.90
CA GLN A 112 11.46 -8.03 2.89
C GLN A 112 10.04 -7.57 3.22
N ILE A 113 9.12 -7.77 2.28
CA ILE A 113 7.72 -7.40 2.46
C ILE A 113 6.98 -8.52 3.17
N ASP A 114 6.26 -8.15 4.22
CA ASP A 114 5.39 -9.04 4.98
C ASP A 114 4.29 -9.60 4.06
N GLN A 115 4.17 -10.94 4.03
CA GLN A 115 3.19 -11.64 3.20
C GLN A 115 1.83 -11.80 3.89
N THR A 116 1.68 -11.27 5.10
CA THR A 116 0.42 -11.20 5.85
C THR A 116 -0.31 -9.87 5.65
N LEU A 117 0.22 -8.99 4.80
CA LEU A 117 -0.41 -7.71 4.50
C LEU A 117 -1.77 -7.92 3.81
N PRO A 118 -2.78 -7.09 4.12
CA PRO A 118 -4.11 -7.21 3.54
C PRO A 118 -4.10 -7.03 2.02
N GLY A 119 -4.83 -7.88 1.32
CA GLY A 119 -4.90 -7.83 -0.13
C GLY A 119 -6.19 -8.42 -0.67
N THR A 120 -6.63 -7.99 -1.85
CA THR A 120 -7.84 -8.51 -2.52
C THR A 120 -7.77 -10.00 -2.86
N ASP A 121 -6.56 -10.54 -2.95
CA ASP A 121 -6.28 -11.98 -3.08
C ASP A 121 -6.49 -12.77 -1.78
N ASP A 122 -6.77 -12.08 -0.66
CA ASP A 122 -7.19 -12.65 0.64
C ASP A 122 -8.32 -11.80 1.23
N PRO A 123 -9.57 -12.05 0.81
CA PRO A 123 -10.73 -11.30 1.25
C PRO A 123 -10.94 -11.30 2.78
N ASP A 124 -10.47 -12.33 3.48
CA ASP A 124 -10.58 -12.44 4.93
C ASP A 124 -9.68 -11.41 5.63
N SER A 125 -8.46 -11.21 5.13
CA SER A 125 -7.56 -10.14 5.62
C SER A 125 -8.17 -8.75 5.48
N VAL A 126 -8.89 -8.51 4.37
CA VAL A 126 -9.58 -7.25 4.09
C VAL A 126 -10.75 -7.06 5.05
N THR A 127 -11.61 -8.07 5.16
CA THR A 127 -12.78 -8.05 6.04
C THR A 127 -12.38 -7.81 7.48
N LYS A 128 -11.37 -8.55 7.96
CA LYS A 128 -10.81 -8.38 9.30
C LYS A 128 -10.32 -6.95 9.56
N LEU A 129 -9.54 -6.37 8.65
CA LEU A 129 -9.03 -5.01 8.81
C LEU A 129 -10.17 -3.99 8.91
N MET A 130 -11.18 -4.12 8.05
CA MET A 130 -12.33 -3.22 8.03
C MET A 130 -13.17 -3.37 9.29
N ASP A 131 -13.48 -4.60 9.73
CA ASP A 131 -14.24 -4.86 10.96
C ASP A 131 -13.54 -4.33 12.21
N GLU A 132 -12.22 -4.50 12.30
CA GLU A 132 -11.41 -3.93 13.37
C GLU A 132 -11.46 -2.39 13.35
N GLY A 133 -11.46 -1.79 12.16
CA GLY A 133 -11.61 -0.34 11.96
C GLY A 133 -12.95 0.20 12.46
N HIS A 134 -14.06 -0.40 12.02
CA HIS A 134 -15.41 -0.03 12.46
C HIS A 134 -15.63 -0.28 13.96
N THR A 135 -15.11 -1.40 14.48
CA THR A 135 -15.12 -1.69 15.92
C THR A 135 -14.36 -0.63 16.71
N TRP A 136 -13.19 -0.20 16.21
CA TRP A 136 -12.41 0.86 16.85
C TRP A 136 -13.14 2.21 16.83
N LEU A 137 -13.81 2.55 15.73
CA LEU A 137 -14.56 3.80 15.59
C LEU A 137 -15.76 3.87 16.55
N SER A 138 -16.46 2.74 16.74
CA SER A 138 -17.68 2.66 17.56
C SER A 138 -17.43 2.60 19.07
N ARG A 139 -16.21 2.30 19.52
CA ARG A 139 -15.87 2.29 20.95
C ARG A 139 -15.77 3.71 21.50
N SER A 140 -16.65 4.04 22.44
CA SER A 140 -16.49 5.22 23.29
C SER A 140 -15.30 5.04 24.22
N ASP A 141 -14.45 6.05 24.32
CA ASP A 141 -13.43 6.12 25.38
C ASP A 141 -14.17 6.48 26.68
N ILE A 142 -14.46 5.47 27.51
CA ILE A 142 -15.06 5.65 28.85
C ILE A 142 -13.97 6.09 29.83
#